data_AF-R7T7X8-F1
#
_entry.id   AF-R7T7X8-F1
#
_cell.length_a   1.000
_cell.length_b   1.000
_cell.length_c   1.000
_cell.angle_alpha   90.00
_cell.angle_beta   90.00
_cell.angle_gamma   90.00
#
_symmetry.space_group_name_H-M   'P 1'
#
loop_
_entity.id
_entity.type
_entity.pdbx_description
1 polymer ?
#
loop_
_entity_poly.entity_id
_entity_poly.type
_entity_poly.pdbx_seq_one_letter_code
_entity_poly.pdbx_strand_id
1 'polypeptide(L)'
;MDSAYLVALFLPPNWVTGVVGRAELLSSIFYLGAFLVYTTCTGRHSQTNWSRLLVTIAMVTVAMLCKEQGITIIAVCCVYEVFVAQQMTVNDLLLHIRNILSGRPKLPSWLLQAVVRALVLVCGTLMLLMARVRVMGAQLPVFTRFDNPAAVAESPSRQLTLNYLLPVNAWLLLCPSRLCCDWTMGTLPLVTSILDPRNLATVAFFAVLGRLVWFVVTHRGHHMQAIVMTFGERVHGIASISQEAISEYWRSEVRREQRTGEQAHPSLSDSNYLEGTEPLHLRLETQAAPHPCF
;
A
#
# COMPACT_ATOMS: atom_id res chain seq x y z
N MET A 1 -12.69 -12.96 23.17
CA MET A 1 -12.79 -11.63 23.82
C MET A 1 -11.38 -11.12 23.91
N ASP A 2 -10.99 -10.47 22.82
CA ASP A 2 -9.59 -10.43 22.40
C ASP A 2 -8.83 -9.36 23.16
N SER A 3 -7.58 -9.66 23.50
CA SER A 3 -6.63 -8.79 24.21
C SER A 3 -6.52 -7.40 23.58
N ALA A 4 -6.90 -7.24 22.30
CA ALA A 4 -6.98 -5.97 21.58
C ALA A 4 -8.08 -5.03 22.08
N TYR A 5 -9.24 -5.54 22.51
CA TYR A 5 -10.35 -4.72 23.02
C TYR A 5 -10.04 -4.15 24.41
N LEU A 6 -9.36 -4.91 25.26
CA LEU A 6 -8.89 -4.40 26.56
C LEU A 6 -7.83 -3.31 26.37
N VAL A 7 -6.91 -3.47 25.42
CA VAL A 7 -5.92 -2.43 25.10
C VAL A 7 -6.60 -1.16 24.57
N ALA A 8 -7.61 -1.27 23.71
CA ALA A 8 -8.35 -0.12 23.20
C ALA A 8 -9.25 0.57 24.24
N LEU A 9 -9.76 -0.15 25.25
CA LEU A 9 -10.58 0.43 26.31
C LEU A 9 -9.77 1.13 27.42
N PHE A 10 -8.52 0.70 27.63
CA PHE A 10 -7.66 1.21 28.71
C PHE A 10 -6.65 2.28 28.25
N LEU A 11 -6.47 2.47 26.95
CA LEU A 11 -5.54 3.47 26.42
C LEU A 11 -6.30 4.68 25.88
N PRO A 12 -5.85 5.91 26.20
CA PRO A 12 -6.40 7.12 25.60
C PRO A 12 -6.38 7.01 24.06
N PRO A 13 -7.38 7.57 23.34
CA PRO A 13 -7.43 7.52 21.88
C PRO A 13 -6.10 7.95 21.24
N ASN A 14 -5.45 8.94 21.86
CA ASN A 14 -4.14 9.51 21.52
C ASN A 14 -3.03 8.44 21.40
N TRP A 15 -3.07 7.41 22.25
CA TRP A 15 -2.08 6.34 22.29
C TRP A 15 -2.36 5.26 21.23
N VAL A 16 -3.63 4.91 21.04
CA VAL A 16 -4.04 3.97 19.99
C VAL A 16 -3.71 4.55 18.60
N THR A 17 -3.97 5.85 18.39
CA THR A 17 -3.56 6.55 17.16
C THR A 17 -2.05 6.61 16.99
N GLY A 18 -1.29 6.72 18.08
CA GLY A 18 0.17 6.75 18.06
C GLY A 18 0.81 5.42 17.64
N VAL A 19 0.33 4.31 18.19
CA VAL A 19 0.84 2.96 17.85
C VAL A 19 0.42 2.54 16.44
N VAL A 20 -0.87 2.72 16.10
CA VAL A 20 -1.38 2.37 14.77
C VAL A 20 -0.71 3.25 13.70
N GLY A 21 -0.58 4.56 13.94
CA GLY A 21 0.07 5.49 13.02
C GLY A 21 1.53 5.13 12.74
N ARG A 22 2.29 4.68 13.75
CA ARG A 22 3.68 4.23 13.55
C ARG A 22 3.78 2.97 12.70
N ALA A 23 2.87 2.01 12.89
CA ALA A 23 2.83 0.80 12.07
C ALA A 23 2.47 1.12 10.60
N GLU A 24 1.53 2.04 10.36
CA GLU A 24 1.18 2.53 9.01
C GLU A 24 2.36 3.24 8.33
N LEU A 25 3.08 4.09 9.06
CA LEU A 25 4.28 4.77 8.54
C LEU A 25 5.37 3.76 8.19
N LEU A 26 5.63 2.78 9.07
CA LEU A 26 6.63 1.75 8.82
C LEU A 26 6.26 0.89 7.61
N SER A 27 4.99 0.45 7.52
CA SER A 27 4.48 -0.26 6.35
C SER A 27 4.66 0.56 5.08
N SER A 28 4.37 1.86 5.12
CA SER A 28 4.51 2.77 3.97
C SER A 28 5.96 2.93 3.50
N ILE A 29 6.93 2.99 4.42
CA ILE A 29 8.37 3.05 4.09
C ILE A 29 8.80 1.77 3.37
N PHE A 30 8.45 0.59 3.92
CA PHE A 30 8.77 -0.69 3.32
C PHE A 30 8.03 -0.92 1.99
N TYR A 31 6.80 -0.44 1.88
CA TYR A 31 6.00 -0.45 0.65
C TYR A 31 6.69 0.32 -0.48
N LEU A 32 7.08 1.57 -0.22
CA LEU A 32 7.77 2.41 -1.19
C LEU A 32 9.18 1.89 -1.49
N GLY A 33 9.90 1.42 -0.46
CA GLY A 33 11.21 0.79 -0.63
C GLY A 33 11.15 -0.46 -1.52
N ALA A 34 10.17 -1.33 -1.31
CA ALA A 34 9.92 -2.49 -2.17
C ALA A 34 9.69 -2.08 -3.63
N PHE A 35 8.86 -1.05 -3.86
CA PHE A 35 8.62 -0.52 -5.20
C PHE A 35 9.90 -0.02 -5.88
N LEU A 36 10.69 0.80 -5.17
CA LEU A 36 11.93 1.36 -5.71
C LEU A 36 12.94 0.26 -6.04
N VAL A 37 13.16 -0.70 -5.14
CA VAL A 37 14.05 -1.83 -5.41
C VAL A 37 13.55 -2.63 -6.62
N TYR A 38 12.23 -2.87 -6.72
CA TYR A 38 11.64 -3.58 -7.85
C TYR A 38 11.90 -2.88 -9.18
N THR A 39 11.77 -1.55 -9.24
CA THR A 39 12.00 -0.79 -10.48
C THR A 39 13.44 -0.94 -11.01
N THR A 40 14.39 -1.32 -10.16
CA THR A 40 15.79 -1.59 -10.53
C THR A 40 16.09 -3.07 -10.80
N CYS A 41 15.12 -3.97 -10.59
CA CYS A 41 15.26 -5.41 -10.85
C CYS A 41 14.84 -5.78 -12.29
N THR A 42 14.05 -4.91 -12.92
CA THR A 42 13.38 -5.13 -14.21
C THR A 42 13.78 -4.09 -15.25
N GLY A 43 13.67 -4.45 -16.52
CA GLY A 43 13.89 -3.59 -17.67
C GLY A 43 13.62 -4.34 -18.98
N ARG A 44 13.25 -3.62 -20.04
CA ARG A 44 12.88 -4.23 -21.34
C ARG A 44 14.02 -5.02 -22.00
N HIS A 45 15.25 -4.55 -21.80
CA HIS A 45 16.47 -5.12 -22.39
C HIS A 45 17.52 -5.52 -21.34
N SER A 46 17.18 -5.41 -20.05
CA SER A 46 18.09 -5.74 -18.96
C SER A 46 17.83 -7.15 -18.45
N GLN A 47 18.89 -7.83 -18.03
CA GLN A 47 18.76 -9.11 -17.35
C GLN A 47 18.12 -8.92 -15.98
N THR A 48 17.32 -9.90 -15.57
CA THR A 48 16.64 -9.87 -14.27
C THR A 48 17.66 -9.96 -13.14
N ASN A 49 17.67 -8.97 -12.25
CA ASN A 49 18.49 -9.04 -11.06
C ASN A 49 17.73 -9.75 -9.93
N TRP A 50 18.00 -11.05 -9.80
CA TRP A 50 17.32 -11.93 -8.83
C TRP A 50 17.57 -11.57 -7.37
N SER A 51 18.74 -10.99 -7.03
CA SER A 51 19.01 -10.58 -5.65
C SER A 51 18.13 -9.41 -5.24
N ARG A 52 17.95 -8.42 -6.12
CA ARG A 52 17.03 -7.29 -5.90
C ARG A 52 15.58 -7.72 -5.86
N LEU A 53 15.20 -8.74 -6.65
CA LEU A 53 13.87 -9.33 -6.57
C LEU A 53 13.63 -9.99 -5.20
N LEU A 54 14.61 -10.71 -4.67
CA LEU A 54 14.50 -11.29 -3.32
C LEU A 54 14.40 -10.21 -2.23
N VAL A 55 15.18 -9.14 -2.33
CA VAL A 55 15.07 -7.98 -1.43
C VAL A 55 13.68 -7.35 -1.52
N THR A 56 13.11 -7.24 -2.73
CA THR A 56 11.73 -6.77 -2.92
C THR A 56 10.74 -7.63 -2.16
N ILE A 57 10.82 -8.96 -2.28
CA ILE A 57 9.94 -9.90 -1.58
C ILE A 57 10.09 -9.77 -0.06
N ALA A 58 11.32 -9.63 0.44
CA ALA A 58 11.58 -9.40 1.85
C ALA A 58 10.93 -8.09 2.35
N MET A 59 11.11 -6.99 1.62
CA MET A 59 10.51 -5.68 1.93
C MET A 59 8.96 -5.74 1.92
N VAL A 60 8.38 -6.44 0.93
CA VAL A 60 6.92 -6.70 0.88
C VAL A 60 6.46 -7.48 2.11
N THR A 61 7.23 -8.49 2.51
CA THR A 61 6.93 -9.31 3.69
C THR A 61 6.87 -8.45 4.94
N VAL A 62 7.89 -7.60 5.16
CA VAL A 62 7.91 -6.68 6.30
C VAL A 62 6.75 -5.68 6.23
N ALA A 63 6.48 -5.09 5.06
CA ALA A 63 5.33 -4.20 4.87
C ALA A 63 4.01 -4.87 5.25
N MET A 64 3.81 -6.14 4.84
CA MET A 64 2.64 -6.96 5.15
C MET A 64 2.53 -7.29 6.66
N LEU A 65 3.67 -7.58 7.31
CA LEU A 65 3.73 -7.84 8.75
C LEU A 65 3.39 -6.59 9.57
N CYS A 66 3.80 -5.40 9.12
CA CYS A 66 3.42 -4.13 9.73
C CYS A 66 1.94 -3.82 9.51
N LYS A 67 1.45 -3.98 8.27
CA LYS A 67 0.05 -3.76 7.91
C LYS A 67 -0.39 -4.62 6.76
N GLU A 68 -1.60 -5.14 6.86
CA GLU A 68 -2.21 -6.02 5.87
C GLU A 68 -2.36 -5.43 4.47
N GLN A 69 -2.58 -4.11 4.40
CA GLN A 69 -2.68 -3.38 3.14
C GLN A 69 -1.34 -3.35 2.40
N GLY A 70 -0.22 -3.68 3.07
CA GLY A 70 1.10 -3.80 2.48
C GLY A 70 1.17 -4.81 1.33
N ILE A 71 0.30 -5.82 1.29
CA ILE A 71 0.24 -6.81 0.19
C ILE A 71 -0.08 -6.16 -1.17
N THR A 72 -0.73 -5.00 -1.18
CA THR A 72 -1.17 -4.31 -2.41
C THR A 72 0.00 -3.81 -3.26
N ILE A 73 1.21 -3.70 -2.70
CA ILE A 73 2.39 -3.28 -3.49
C ILE A 73 2.67 -4.22 -4.66
N ILE A 74 2.35 -5.50 -4.50
CA ILE A 74 2.58 -6.51 -5.55
C ILE A 74 1.73 -6.19 -6.78
N ALA A 75 0.49 -5.74 -6.58
CA ALA A 75 -0.36 -5.28 -7.67
C ALA A 75 0.26 -4.06 -8.37
N VAL A 76 0.80 -3.10 -7.61
CA VAL A 76 1.50 -1.93 -8.16
C VAL A 76 2.74 -2.36 -8.97
N CYS A 77 3.55 -3.29 -8.45
CA CYS A 77 4.70 -3.84 -9.15
C CYS A 77 4.29 -4.55 -10.45
N CYS A 78 3.21 -5.34 -10.45
CA CYS A 78 2.71 -5.99 -11.67
C CYS A 78 2.21 -4.98 -12.70
N VAL A 79 1.51 -3.92 -12.28
CA VAL A 79 1.07 -2.83 -13.17
C VAL A 79 2.28 -2.10 -13.74
N TYR A 80 3.27 -1.76 -12.91
CA TYR A 80 4.52 -1.14 -13.35
C TYR A 80 5.27 -2.03 -14.35
N GLU A 81 5.36 -3.33 -14.09
CA GLU A 81 6.01 -4.30 -14.96
C GLU A 81 5.38 -4.30 -16.35
N VAL A 82 4.05 -4.40 -16.44
CA VAL A 82 3.33 -4.48 -17.72
C VAL A 82 3.36 -3.16 -18.49
N PHE A 83 3.02 -2.06 -17.84
CA PHE A 83 2.81 -0.79 -18.54
C PHE A 83 4.06 0.07 -18.65
N VAL A 84 4.94 0.06 -17.64
CA VAL A 84 6.12 0.95 -17.60
C VAL A 84 7.38 0.21 -18.04
N ALA A 85 7.69 -0.93 -17.43
CA ALA A 85 8.91 -1.68 -17.74
C ALA A 85 8.84 -2.37 -19.11
N GLN A 86 7.71 -3.01 -19.42
CA GLN A 86 7.47 -3.67 -20.70
C GLN A 86 6.80 -2.78 -21.75
N GLN A 87 6.41 -1.54 -21.39
CA GLN A 87 5.79 -0.56 -22.30
C GLN A 87 4.62 -1.13 -23.12
N MET A 88 3.82 -2.03 -22.53
CA MET A 88 2.71 -2.66 -23.25
C MET A 88 1.48 -1.76 -23.20
N THR A 89 0.82 -1.59 -24.35
CA THR A 89 -0.50 -0.95 -24.40
C THR A 89 -1.58 -1.95 -24.02
N VAL A 90 -2.72 -1.50 -23.48
CA VAL A 90 -3.89 -2.36 -23.21
C VAL A 90 -4.30 -3.17 -24.44
N ASN A 91 -4.26 -2.55 -25.62
CA ASN A 91 -4.55 -3.20 -26.89
C ASN A 91 -3.56 -4.33 -27.21
N ASP A 92 -2.27 -4.12 -26.96
CA ASP A 92 -1.25 -5.15 -27.17
C ASP A 92 -1.47 -6.31 -26.20
N LEU A 93 -1.80 -6.02 -24.94
CA LEU A 93 -2.14 -7.04 -23.96
C LEU A 93 -3.35 -7.88 -24.41
N LEU A 94 -4.42 -7.24 -24.89
CA LEU A 94 -5.60 -7.94 -25.43
C LEU A 94 -5.27 -8.80 -26.64
N LEU A 95 -4.40 -8.33 -27.54
CA LEU A 95 -3.94 -9.11 -28.69
C LEU A 95 -3.13 -10.35 -28.26
N HIS A 96 -2.23 -10.21 -27.29
CA HIS A 96 -1.47 -11.34 -26.77
C HIS A 96 -2.38 -12.35 -26.04
N ILE A 97 -3.33 -11.88 -25.23
CA ILE A 97 -4.34 -12.75 -24.58
C ILE A 97 -5.14 -13.51 -25.64
N ARG A 98 -5.60 -12.83 -26.69
CA ARG A 98 -6.32 -13.45 -27.80
C ARG A 98 -5.47 -14.50 -28.53
N ASN A 99 -4.20 -14.20 -28.77
CA ASN A 99 -3.27 -15.12 -29.44
C ASN A 99 -3.00 -16.37 -28.60
N ILE A 100 -2.86 -16.22 -27.28
CA ILE A 100 -2.74 -17.35 -26.33
C ILE A 100 -4.02 -18.19 -26.35
N LEU A 101 -5.20 -17.56 -26.25
CA LEU A 101 -6.49 -18.26 -26.28
C LEU A 101 -6.72 -19.00 -27.60
N SER A 102 -6.19 -18.47 -28.72
CA SER A 102 -6.23 -19.11 -30.03
C SER A 102 -5.19 -20.23 -30.24
N GLY A 103 -4.43 -20.60 -29.21
CA GLY A 103 -3.46 -21.70 -29.25
C GLY A 103 -2.18 -21.42 -30.04
N ARG A 104 -1.87 -20.14 -30.31
CA ARG A 104 -0.63 -19.73 -31.01
C ARG A 104 0.21 -18.79 -30.14
N PRO A 105 0.81 -19.28 -29.04
CA PRO A 105 1.62 -18.44 -28.17
C PRO A 105 2.93 -18.06 -28.88
N LYS A 106 2.96 -16.87 -29.49
CA LYS A 106 4.19 -16.21 -29.93
C LYS A 106 4.53 -15.13 -28.91
N LEU A 107 5.20 -15.53 -27.83
CA LEU A 107 5.66 -14.61 -26.79
C LEU A 107 7.14 -14.29 -27.02
N PRO A 108 7.52 -13.01 -27.11
CA PRO A 108 8.93 -12.65 -27.16
C PRO A 108 9.63 -12.97 -25.82
N SER A 109 10.94 -13.17 -25.86
CA SER A 109 11.74 -13.58 -24.68
C SER A 109 11.64 -12.61 -23.50
N TRP A 110 11.60 -11.29 -23.77
CA TRP A 110 11.42 -10.27 -22.73
C TRP A 110 10.08 -10.40 -21.99
N LEU A 111 9.01 -10.77 -22.70
CA LEU A 111 7.69 -10.94 -22.11
C LEU A 111 7.64 -12.21 -21.26
N LEU A 112 8.30 -13.28 -21.70
CA LEU A 112 8.44 -14.49 -20.89
C LEU A 112 9.19 -14.20 -19.59
N GLN A 113 10.28 -13.44 -19.64
CA GLN A 113 11.01 -13.02 -18.43
C GLN A 113 10.13 -12.17 -17.50
N ALA A 114 9.33 -11.25 -18.03
CA ALA A 114 8.38 -10.46 -17.25
C ALA A 114 7.30 -11.34 -16.58
N VAL A 115 6.75 -12.32 -17.31
CA VAL A 115 5.79 -13.29 -16.78
C VAL A 115 6.42 -14.13 -15.66
N VAL A 116 7.66 -14.59 -15.83
CA VAL A 116 8.37 -15.34 -14.78
C VAL A 116 8.57 -14.49 -13.52
N ARG A 117 8.98 -13.22 -13.66
CA ARG A 117 9.11 -12.30 -12.52
C ARG A 117 7.77 -12.08 -11.81
N ALA A 118 6.71 -11.82 -12.56
CA ALA A 118 5.36 -11.65 -12.03
C ALA A 118 4.88 -12.91 -11.31
N LEU A 119 5.13 -14.10 -11.87
CA LEU A 119 4.80 -15.38 -11.26
C LEU A 119 5.54 -15.58 -9.93
N VAL A 120 6.84 -15.27 -9.89
CA VAL A 120 7.64 -15.37 -8.65
C VAL A 120 7.08 -14.43 -7.57
N LEU A 121 6.75 -13.18 -7.92
CA LEU A 121 6.13 -12.24 -6.99
C LEU A 121 4.77 -12.71 -6.49
N VAL A 122 3.89 -13.14 -7.40
CA VAL A 122 2.52 -13.56 -7.06
C VAL A 122 2.54 -14.86 -6.25
N CYS A 123 3.32 -15.87 -6.65
CA CYS A 123 3.45 -17.12 -5.92
C CYS A 123 4.08 -16.91 -4.53
N GLY A 124 5.15 -16.10 -4.44
CA GLY A 124 5.75 -15.73 -3.16
C GLY A 124 4.75 -15.04 -2.24
N THR A 125 3.93 -14.14 -2.80
CA THR A 125 2.90 -13.43 -2.05
C THR A 125 1.75 -14.34 -1.62
N LEU A 126 1.33 -15.27 -2.46
CA LEU A 126 0.33 -16.26 -2.10
C LEU A 126 0.83 -17.15 -0.95
N MET A 127 2.10 -17.55 -0.98
CA MET A 127 2.73 -18.28 0.12
C MET A 127 2.70 -17.46 1.42
N LEU A 128 3.08 -16.18 1.37
CA LEU A 128 3.03 -15.27 2.51
C LEU A 128 1.61 -15.07 3.04
N LEU A 129 0.62 -14.93 2.15
CA LEU A 129 -0.78 -14.80 2.51
C LEU A 129 -1.28 -16.07 3.20
N MET A 130 -0.92 -17.25 2.69
CA MET A 130 -1.26 -18.52 3.32
C MET A 130 -0.62 -18.66 4.70
N ALA A 131 0.65 -18.28 4.84
CA ALA A 131 1.33 -18.25 6.14
C ALA A 131 0.63 -17.29 7.11
N ARG A 132 0.23 -16.10 6.63
CA ARG A 132 -0.51 -15.11 7.42
C ARG A 132 -1.86 -15.65 7.89
N VAL A 133 -2.65 -16.26 7.01
CA VAL A 133 -3.95 -16.87 7.36
C VAL A 133 -3.77 -17.98 8.40
N ARG A 134 -2.70 -18.79 8.27
CA ARG A 134 -2.34 -19.82 9.25
C ARG A 134 -2.02 -19.22 10.62
N VAL A 135 -1.23 -18.14 10.67
CA VAL A 135 -0.88 -17.43 11.91
C VAL A 135 -2.10 -16.79 12.56
N MET A 136 -3.01 -16.22 11.77
CA MET A 136 -4.25 -15.60 12.27
C MET A 136 -5.33 -16.60 12.69
N GLY A 137 -5.04 -17.91 12.66
CA GLY A 137 -5.96 -18.96 13.10
C GLY A 137 -7.14 -19.21 12.16
N ALA A 138 -7.07 -18.74 10.91
CA ALA A 138 -8.08 -18.90 9.86
C ALA A 138 -9.53 -18.51 10.24
N GLN A 139 -9.71 -17.75 11.32
CA GLN A 139 -11.01 -17.23 11.75
C GLN A 139 -11.22 -15.85 11.13
N LEU A 140 -12.36 -15.68 10.43
CA LEU A 140 -12.75 -14.37 9.94
C LEU A 140 -13.26 -13.53 11.11
N PRO A 141 -12.88 -12.24 11.20
CA PRO A 141 -13.48 -11.34 12.17
C PRO A 141 -14.98 -11.24 11.91
N VAL A 142 -15.78 -11.41 12.96
CA VAL A 142 -17.23 -11.23 12.90
C VAL A 142 -17.52 -9.75 13.07
N PHE A 143 -17.83 -9.09 11.96
CA PHE A 143 -18.22 -7.68 12.00
C PHE A 143 -19.63 -7.53 12.56
N THR A 144 -19.77 -6.66 13.56
CA THR A 144 -21.07 -6.33 14.14
C THR A 144 -21.77 -5.23 13.32
N ARG A 145 -23.07 -5.01 13.57
CA ARG A 145 -23.82 -3.88 13.00
C ARG A 145 -23.21 -2.52 13.40
N PHE A 146 -22.56 -2.46 14.56
CA PHE A 146 -21.89 -1.25 15.03
C PHE A 146 -20.61 -0.98 14.24
N ASP A 147 -19.89 -2.02 13.82
CA ASP A 147 -18.64 -1.86 13.08
C ASP A 147 -18.88 -1.41 11.63
N ASN A 148 -19.86 -2.03 10.97
CA ASN A 148 -20.22 -1.70 9.59
C ASN A 148 -21.74 -1.75 9.38
N PRO A 149 -22.45 -0.64 9.69
CA PRO A 149 -23.90 -0.59 9.54
C PRO A 149 -24.34 -0.77 8.09
N ALA A 150 -23.51 -0.40 7.11
CA ALA A 150 -23.80 -0.54 5.68
C ALA A 150 -23.82 -2.01 5.24
N ALA A 151 -22.89 -2.83 5.73
CA ALA A 151 -22.80 -4.26 5.36
C ALA A 151 -24.04 -5.05 5.80
N VAL A 152 -24.65 -4.68 6.93
CA VAL A 152 -25.83 -5.34 7.51
C VAL A 152 -27.16 -4.68 7.13
N ALA A 153 -27.14 -3.62 6.32
CA ALA A 153 -28.35 -2.96 5.87
C ALA A 153 -29.10 -3.82 4.83
N GLU A 154 -30.43 -3.61 4.73
CA GLU A 154 -31.24 -4.25 3.70
C GLU A 154 -31.00 -3.61 2.32
N SER A 155 -31.28 -4.36 1.26
CA SER A 155 -31.28 -3.82 -0.10
C SER A 155 -32.49 -2.91 -0.30
N PRO A 156 -32.36 -1.73 -0.94
CA PRO A 156 -31.20 -1.27 -1.72
C PRO A 156 -30.17 -0.45 -0.93
N SER A 157 -30.46 -0.07 0.31
CA SER A 157 -29.66 0.86 1.12
C SER A 157 -28.20 0.40 1.29
N ARG A 158 -28.00 -0.92 1.42
CA ARG A 158 -26.66 -1.53 1.44
C ARG A 158 -25.87 -1.20 0.18
N GLN A 159 -26.41 -1.48 -1.00
CA GLN A 159 -25.72 -1.25 -2.27
C GLN A 159 -25.47 0.23 -2.52
N LEU A 160 -26.48 1.08 -2.24
CA LEU A 160 -26.34 2.53 -2.40
C LEU A 160 -25.23 3.08 -1.50
N THR A 161 -25.22 2.67 -0.24
CA THR A 161 -24.20 3.11 0.72
C THR A 161 -22.82 2.62 0.31
N LEU A 162 -22.65 1.31 0.00
CA LEU A 162 -21.35 0.77 -0.42
C LEU A 162 -20.78 1.47 -1.67
N ASN A 163 -21.63 1.82 -2.64
CA ASN A 163 -21.19 2.59 -3.81
C ASN A 163 -20.92 4.05 -3.50
N TYR A 164 -21.60 4.65 -2.51
CA TYR A 164 -21.31 6.00 -2.02
C TYR A 164 -20.00 6.08 -1.21
N LEU A 165 -19.54 4.99 -0.59
CA LEU A 165 -18.22 4.98 0.05
C LEU A 165 -17.07 5.21 -0.96
N LEU A 166 -17.24 4.82 -2.23
CA LEU A 166 -16.21 5.02 -3.26
C LEU A 166 -15.87 6.52 -3.48
N PRO A 167 -16.82 7.41 -3.81
CA PRO A 167 -16.54 8.84 -3.92
C PRO A 167 -16.11 9.47 -2.61
N VAL A 168 -16.58 8.99 -1.45
CA VAL A 168 -16.10 9.48 -0.14
C VAL A 168 -14.61 9.17 0.02
N ASN A 169 -14.17 7.94 -0.25
CA ASN A 169 -12.76 7.56 -0.20
C ASN A 169 -11.94 8.33 -1.23
N ALA A 170 -12.45 8.54 -2.44
CA ALA A 170 -11.79 9.35 -3.46
C ALA A 170 -11.64 10.81 -3.02
N TRP A 171 -12.66 11.37 -2.36
CA TRP A 171 -12.61 12.72 -1.83
C TRP A 171 -11.58 12.84 -0.69
N LEU A 172 -11.50 11.85 0.21
CA LEU A 172 -10.49 11.83 1.28
C LEU A 172 -9.06 11.80 0.73
N LEU A 173 -8.84 11.14 -0.42
CA LEU A 173 -7.54 11.15 -1.11
C LEU A 173 -7.19 12.52 -1.69
N LEU A 174 -8.18 13.27 -2.19
CA LEU A 174 -7.98 14.59 -2.81
C LEU A 174 -7.95 15.72 -1.78
N CYS A 175 -8.72 15.58 -0.70
CA CYS A 175 -8.91 16.58 0.33
C CYS A 175 -8.98 15.89 1.71
N PRO A 176 -7.83 15.70 2.38
CA PRO A 176 -7.74 14.98 3.66
C PRO A 176 -8.14 15.89 4.84
N SER A 177 -9.31 16.51 4.80
CA SER A 177 -9.74 17.51 5.80
C SER A 177 -10.69 16.96 6.88
N ARG A 178 -11.17 15.72 6.73
CA ARG A 178 -12.07 15.05 7.69
C ARG A 178 -11.69 13.57 7.88
N LEU A 179 -10.45 13.32 8.29
CA LEU A 179 -10.02 11.96 8.66
C LEU A 179 -10.50 11.63 10.07
N CYS A 180 -11.16 10.48 10.19
CA CYS A 180 -11.43 9.85 11.47
C CYS A 180 -10.51 8.64 11.64
N CYS A 181 -10.00 8.44 12.86
CA CYS A 181 -9.21 7.26 13.22
C CYS A 181 -10.07 5.99 13.23
N ASP A 182 -11.38 6.15 13.43
CA ASP A 182 -12.37 5.09 13.34
C ASP A 182 -13.61 5.60 12.59
N TRP A 183 -14.16 4.78 11.68
CA TRP A 183 -15.34 5.08 10.85
C TRP A 183 -16.55 4.19 11.20
N THR A 184 -16.53 3.59 12.40
CA THR A 184 -17.62 2.76 12.93
C THR A 184 -18.79 3.60 13.46
N MET A 185 -19.77 2.96 14.11
CA MET A 185 -20.86 3.58 14.86
C MET A 185 -21.77 4.53 14.06
N GLY A 186 -21.85 4.33 12.74
CA GLY A 186 -22.74 5.13 11.89
C GLY A 186 -22.24 6.55 11.63
N THR A 187 -20.93 6.78 11.76
CA THR A 187 -20.27 8.06 11.38
C THR A 187 -20.63 8.50 9.95
N LEU A 188 -20.81 7.53 9.04
CA LEU A 188 -21.41 7.76 7.73
C LEU A 188 -22.87 7.26 7.72
N PRO A 189 -23.87 8.16 7.61
CA PRO A 189 -25.27 7.75 7.59
C PRO A 189 -25.60 6.96 6.33
N LEU A 190 -26.43 5.93 6.47
CA LEU A 190 -26.87 5.09 5.36
C LEU A 190 -27.57 5.93 4.28
N VAL A 191 -27.35 5.56 3.03
CA VAL A 191 -28.12 6.05 1.89
C VAL A 191 -29.35 5.16 1.75
N THR A 192 -30.52 5.67 2.12
CA THR A 192 -31.76 4.87 2.19
C THR A 192 -32.64 4.98 0.96
N SER A 193 -32.43 6.00 0.12
CA SER A 193 -33.23 6.27 -1.06
C SER A 193 -32.36 6.39 -2.31
N ILE A 194 -32.90 5.94 -3.45
CA ILE A 194 -32.27 6.12 -4.77
C ILE A 194 -32.21 7.60 -5.15
N LEU A 195 -33.17 8.40 -4.68
CA LEU A 195 -33.25 9.85 -4.93
C LEU A 195 -32.42 10.69 -3.95
N ASP A 196 -31.63 10.04 -3.08
CA ASP A 196 -30.74 10.75 -2.18
C ASP A 196 -29.68 11.53 -3.00
N PRO A 197 -29.48 12.84 -2.74
CA PRO A 197 -28.53 13.66 -3.49
C PRO A 197 -27.09 13.12 -3.43
N ARG A 198 -26.75 12.32 -2.41
CA ARG A 198 -25.45 11.65 -2.29
C ARG A 198 -25.15 10.70 -3.46
N ASN A 199 -26.19 10.14 -4.08
CA ASN A 199 -26.02 9.29 -5.27
C ASN A 199 -25.48 10.07 -6.48
N LEU A 200 -25.62 11.40 -6.53
CA LEU A 200 -24.99 12.22 -7.57
C LEU A 200 -23.47 12.10 -7.52
N ALA A 201 -22.87 12.04 -6.32
CA ALA A 201 -21.44 11.85 -6.17
C ALA A 201 -21.00 10.46 -6.68
N THR A 202 -21.81 9.43 -6.42
CA THR A 202 -21.58 8.07 -6.94
C THR A 202 -21.64 8.03 -8.46
N VAL A 203 -22.67 8.65 -9.07
CA VAL A 203 -22.81 8.74 -10.52
C VAL A 203 -21.63 9.50 -11.14
N ALA A 204 -21.27 10.65 -10.56
CA ALA A 204 -20.13 11.44 -11.02
C ALA A 204 -18.82 10.64 -10.95
N PHE A 205 -18.59 9.90 -9.85
CA PHE A 205 -17.41 9.05 -9.70
C PHE A 205 -17.31 7.99 -10.79
N PHE A 206 -18.39 7.24 -11.05
CA PHE A 206 -18.38 6.24 -12.11
C PHE A 206 -18.30 6.85 -13.52
N ALA A 207 -18.89 8.03 -13.74
CA ALA A 207 -18.76 8.73 -15.01
C ALA A 207 -17.32 9.17 -15.28
N VAL A 208 -16.62 9.72 -14.27
CA VAL A 208 -15.20 10.08 -14.37
C VAL A 208 -14.34 8.83 -14.58
N LEU A 209 -14.55 7.78 -13.78
CA LEU A 209 -13.79 6.52 -13.91
C LEU A 209 -14.00 5.89 -15.29
N GLY A 210 -15.24 5.82 -15.76
CA GLY A 210 -15.59 5.31 -17.10
C GLY A 210 -14.93 6.13 -18.21
N ARG A 211 -14.92 7.46 -18.08
CA ARG A 211 -14.24 8.34 -19.05
C ARG A 211 -12.73 8.13 -19.06
N LEU A 212 -12.11 7.92 -17.90
CA LEU A 212 -10.68 7.61 -17.79
C LEU A 212 -10.36 6.26 -18.44
N VAL A 213 -11.13 5.21 -18.15
CA VAL A 213 -10.96 3.90 -18.77
C VAL A 213 -11.14 3.98 -20.29
N TRP A 214 -12.20 4.66 -20.75
CA TRP A 214 -12.43 4.88 -22.18
C TRP A 214 -11.26 5.62 -22.84
N PHE A 215 -10.76 6.68 -22.20
CA PHE A 215 -9.61 7.43 -22.68
C PHE A 215 -8.37 6.53 -22.82
N VAL A 216 -8.05 5.75 -21.79
CA VAL A 216 -6.89 4.82 -21.80
C VAL A 216 -7.01 3.74 -22.88
N VAL A 217 -8.21 3.20 -23.11
CA VAL A 217 -8.42 2.11 -24.08
C VAL A 217 -8.40 2.63 -25.53
N THR A 218 -8.98 3.82 -25.78
CA THR A 218 -9.18 4.36 -27.13
C THR A 218 -8.03 5.24 -27.61
N HIS A 219 -7.41 6.02 -26.72
CA HIS A 219 -6.37 6.96 -27.13
C HIS A 219 -5.03 6.24 -27.25
N ARG A 220 -4.65 5.94 -28.50
CA ARG A 220 -3.32 5.45 -28.88
C ARG A 220 -2.40 6.61 -29.21
N GLY A 221 -2.15 7.47 -28.22
CA GLY A 221 -1.24 8.60 -28.40
C GLY A 221 0.21 8.17 -28.24
N HIS A 222 1.06 8.42 -29.23
CA HIS A 222 2.52 8.40 -29.07
C HIS A 222 2.96 9.26 -27.87
N HIS A 223 2.20 10.32 -27.56
CA HIS A 223 2.38 11.15 -26.37
C HIS A 223 2.14 10.40 -25.04
N MET A 224 1.12 9.53 -24.92
CA MET A 224 0.90 8.77 -23.69
C MET A 224 2.03 7.77 -23.46
N GLN A 225 2.49 7.11 -24.53
CA GLN A 225 3.63 6.22 -24.44
C GLN A 225 4.90 6.99 -24.05
N ALA A 226 5.15 8.18 -24.62
CA ALA A 226 6.27 9.03 -24.22
C ALA A 226 6.17 9.49 -22.74
N ILE A 227 4.97 9.81 -22.25
CA ILE A 227 4.75 10.14 -20.84
C ILE A 227 5.06 8.93 -19.94
N VAL A 228 4.60 7.73 -20.32
CA VAL A 228 4.91 6.51 -19.56
C VAL A 228 6.40 6.18 -19.59
N MET A 229 7.08 6.39 -20.72
CA MET A 229 8.53 6.21 -20.84
C MET A 229 9.29 7.18 -19.95
N THR A 230 8.99 8.48 -20.06
CA THR A 230 9.63 9.51 -19.23
C THR A 230 9.34 9.32 -17.74
N PHE A 231 8.15 8.84 -17.38
CA PHE A 231 7.82 8.46 -16.01
C PHE A 231 8.69 7.27 -15.56
N GLY A 232 8.81 6.21 -16.38
CA GLY A 232 9.65 5.06 -16.08
C GLY A 232 11.11 5.42 -15.90
N GLU A 233 11.67 6.25 -16.77
CA GLU A 233 13.04 6.75 -16.67
C GLU A 233 13.26 7.57 -15.39
N ARG A 234 12.32 8.46 -15.05
CA ARG A 234 12.39 9.24 -13.81
C ARG A 234 12.33 8.35 -12.57
N VAL A 235 11.40 7.39 -12.53
CA VAL A 235 11.27 6.46 -11.40
C VAL A 235 12.52 5.62 -11.25
N HIS A 236 13.06 5.10 -12.35
CA HIS A 236 14.29 4.32 -12.32
C HIS A 236 15.49 5.17 -11.85
N GLY A 237 15.60 6.43 -12.29
CA GLY A 237 16.63 7.37 -11.82
C GLY A 237 16.50 7.72 -10.34
N ILE A 238 15.28 7.93 -9.83
CA ILE A 238 15.05 8.13 -8.39
C ILE A 238 15.48 6.89 -7.60
N ALA A 239 15.15 5.70 -8.10
CA ALA A 239 15.51 4.46 -7.45
C ALA A 239 17.03 4.22 -7.45
N SER A 240 17.73 4.52 -8.54
CA SER A 240 19.19 4.39 -8.61
C SER A 240 19.89 5.35 -7.64
N ILE A 241 19.48 6.63 -7.61
CA ILE A 241 20.01 7.63 -6.68
C ILE A 241 19.77 7.20 -5.23
N SER A 242 18.56 6.71 -4.94
CA SER A 242 18.21 6.24 -3.58
C SER A 242 19.10 5.07 -3.15
N GLN A 243 19.36 4.12 -4.04
CA GLN A 243 20.24 2.97 -3.76
C GLN A 243 21.70 3.39 -3.57
N GLU A 244 22.20 4.32 -4.38
CA GLU A 244 23.55 4.87 -4.23
C GLU A 244 23.70 5.61 -2.90
N ALA A 245 22.75 6.48 -2.55
CA ALA A 245 22.74 7.20 -1.28
C ALA A 245 22.72 6.23 -0.07
N ILE A 246 21.91 5.17 -0.12
CA ILE A 246 21.88 4.13 0.91
C ILE A 246 23.22 3.41 0.99
N SER A 247 23.82 3.03 -0.15
CA SER A 247 25.12 2.37 -0.17
C SER A 247 26.23 3.26 0.35
N GLU A 248 26.22 4.56 0.04
CA GLU A 248 27.20 5.52 0.51
C GLU A 248 27.06 5.79 2.00
N TYR A 249 25.83 5.93 2.50
CA TYR A 249 25.56 6.03 3.92
C TYR A 249 26.13 4.83 4.68
N TRP A 250 25.79 3.61 4.25
CA TRP A 250 26.32 2.38 4.86
C TRP A 250 27.85 2.31 4.79
N ARG A 251 28.45 2.68 3.65
CA ARG A 251 29.91 2.70 3.51
C ARG A 251 30.56 3.80 4.37
N SER A 252 29.87 4.89 4.63
CA SER A 252 30.31 5.94 5.56
C SER A 252 30.24 5.48 7.00
N GLU A 253 29.21 4.71 7.35
CA GLU A 253 29.02 4.18 8.71
C GLU A 253 30.04 3.10 9.05
N VAL A 254 30.27 2.14 8.15
CA VAL A 254 31.35 1.16 8.30
C VAL A 254 32.72 1.84 8.44
N ARG A 255 32.96 2.94 7.72
CA ARG A 255 34.19 3.75 7.86
C ARG A 255 34.25 4.52 9.18
N ARG A 256 33.12 4.88 9.78
CA ARG A 256 33.05 5.48 11.12
C ARG A 256 33.37 4.44 12.16
N GLU A 257 32.71 3.28 12.14
CA GLU A 257 32.96 2.17 13.08
C GLU A 257 34.43 1.74 13.09
N GLN A 258 35.06 1.65 11.91
CA GLN A 258 36.49 1.33 11.80
C GLN A 258 37.41 2.41 12.40
N ARG A 259 36.97 3.67 12.47
CA ARG A 259 37.78 4.81 12.94
C ARG A 259 37.62 5.05 14.44
N THR A 260 36.42 4.86 14.98
CA THR A 260 36.12 5.05 16.41
C THR A 260 36.22 3.76 17.22
N GLY A 261 36.24 2.58 16.59
CA GLY A 261 36.27 1.29 17.28
C GLY A 261 34.97 0.96 18.03
N GLU A 262 33.95 1.79 17.86
CA GLU A 262 32.67 1.74 18.56
C GLU A 262 31.60 1.30 17.56
N GLN A 263 30.92 0.17 17.84
CA GLN A 263 29.82 -0.32 17.00
C GLN A 263 28.66 0.68 17.06
N ALA A 264 28.11 1.05 15.90
CA ALA A 264 27.07 2.07 15.80
C ALA A 264 25.71 1.61 16.33
N HIS A 265 25.53 0.30 16.51
CA HIS A 265 24.31 -0.28 17.06
C HIS A 265 24.64 -1.10 18.32
N PRO A 266 24.20 -0.68 19.52
CA PRO A 266 24.25 -1.55 20.68
C PRO A 266 23.41 -2.79 20.39
N SER A 267 23.98 -3.96 20.65
CA SER A 267 23.27 -5.23 20.56
C SER A 267 21.98 -5.15 21.39
N LEU A 268 20.88 -5.68 20.86
CA LEU A 268 19.57 -5.72 21.52
C LEU A 268 19.55 -6.56 22.83
N SER A 269 20.71 -6.90 23.39
CA SER A 269 20.89 -7.59 24.67
C SER A 269 21.24 -6.66 25.84
N ASP A 270 21.46 -5.37 25.62
CA ASP A 270 21.79 -4.45 26.72
C ASP A 270 20.52 -3.96 27.42
N SER A 271 20.09 -4.72 28.43
CA SER A 271 18.86 -4.54 29.21
C SER A 271 18.84 -3.34 30.17
N ASN A 272 19.56 -2.25 29.89
CA ASN A 272 19.72 -1.14 30.85
C ASN A 272 19.15 0.21 30.38
N TYR A 273 18.34 0.25 29.31
CA TYR A 273 17.70 1.49 28.83
C TYR A 273 16.31 1.78 29.44
N LEU A 274 15.94 1.16 30.56
CA LEU A 274 14.66 1.39 31.26
C LEU A 274 14.77 2.06 32.64
N GLU A 275 15.89 2.70 32.97
CA GLU A 275 16.00 3.54 34.16
C GLU A 275 16.56 4.92 33.78
N GLY A 276 15.71 5.94 33.71
CA GLY A 276 16.24 7.31 33.75
C GLY A 276 15.48 8.44 33.06
N THR A 277 14.23 8.28 32.62
CA THR A 277 13.47 9.42 32.08
C THR A 277 12.01 9.48 32.52
N GLU A 278 11.79 9.74 33.81
CA GLU A 278 10.66 10.56 34.31
C GLU A 278 11.17 11.33 35.55
N PRO A 279 10.94 12.67 35.68
CA PRO A 279 9.66 13.33 35.51
C PRO A 279 9.77 14.70 34.80
N LEU A 280 9.63 14.74 33.48
CA LEU A 280 9.43 15.99 32.72
C LEU A 280 8.11 16.00 31.93
N HIS A 281 7.46 14.84 31.81
CA HIS A 281 6.14 14.69 31.18
C HIS A 281 4.98 15.25 32.03
N LEU A 282 5.15 15.37 33.35
CA LEU A 282 4.07 15.82 34.26
C LEU A 282 3.83 17.34 34.30
N ARG A 283 4.68 18.15 33.63
CA ARG A 283 4.57 19.64 33.64
C ARG A 283 3.97 20.24 32.37
N LEU A 284 3.70 19.44 31.33
CA LEU A 284 3.09 19.92 30.08
C LEU A 284 1.60 19.55 29.95
N GLU A 285 1.06 18.71 30.83
CA GLU A 285 -0.36 18.33 30.83
C GLU A 285 -1.30 19.32 31.55
N THR A 286 -0.81 20.42 32.11
CA THR A 286 -1.63 21.39 32.87
C THR A 286 -2.02 22.67 32.13
N GLN A 287 -1.79 22.78 30.81
CA GLN A 287 -2.11 24.02 30.05
C GLN A 287 -2.98 23.89 28.79
N ALA A 288 -3.58 22.73 28.49
CA ALA A 288 -4.55 22.63 27.39
C ALA A 288 -5.98 22.55 27.95
N ALA A 289 -6.69 23.68 27.93
CA ALA A 289 -8.11 23.76 28.25
C ALA A 289 -8.98 22.98 27.23
N PRO A 290 -10.13 22.43 27.64
CA PRO A 290 -10.97 21.61 26.78
C PRO A 290 -11.82 22.48 25.84
N HIS A 291 -11.65 22.32 24.53
CA HIS A 291 -12.66 22.73 23.55
C HIS A 291 -13.50 21.52 23.14
N PRO A 292 -14.84 21.56 23.27
CA PRO A 292 -15.70 20.50 22.78
C PRO A 292 -15.92 20.66 21.27
N CYS A 293 -15.45 19.68 20.47
CA CYS A 293 -15.86 19.55 19.08
C CYS A 293 -17.14 18.70 19.02
N PHE A 294 -18.26 19.35 18.71
CA PHE A 294 -19.34 18.78 17.91
C PHE A 294 -19.23 19.37 16.50
#